data_AF-A0A6N8G6E4-F1
#
_entry.id   AF-A0A6N8G6E4-F1
#
_cell.length_a   1.000
_cell.length_b   1.000
_cell.length_c   1.000
_cell.angle_alpha   90.00
_cell.angle_beta   90.00
_cell.angle_gamma   90.00
#
_symmetry.space_group_name_H-M   'P 1'
#
loop_
_entity.id
_entity.type
_entity.pdbx_description
1 polymer ?
#
loop_
_entity_poly.entity_id
_entity_poly.type
_entity_poly.pdbx_seq_one_letter_code
_entity_poly.pdbx_strand_id
1 'polypeptide(L)' 'MPPFGPIKRRDLIAYLREIGFVGPFSGKKHQFMSKGALRVRIPNPHQGDISKGLLATVLAEAGISREEWESI' A
#
# COMPACT_ATOMS: atom_id res chain seq x y z
N MET A 1 4.96 -2.70 -13.35
CA MET A 1 3.83 -1.77 -13.44
C MET A 1 2.62 -2.30 -12.69
N PRO A 2 2.41 -1.89 -11.44
CA PRO A 2 1.23 -2.28 -10.68
C PRO A 2 -0.03 -1.62 -11.26
N PRO A 3 -1.14 -2.35 -11.41
CA PRO A 3 -2.37 -1.77 -11.91
C PRO A 3 -2.97 -0.82 -10.87
N PHE A 4 -3.51 0.32 -11.30
CA PHE A 4 -4.41 1.12 -10.46
C PHE A 4 -5.83 0.54 -10.46
N GLY A 5 -5.97 -0.62 -9.81
CA GLY A 5 -7.18 -1.42 -9.76
C GLY A 5 -7.21 -2.35 -8.53
N PRO A 6 -8.11 -3.33 -8.49
CA PRO A 6 -8.09 -4.37 -7.46
C PRO A 6 -6.71 -5.03 -7.39
N ILE A 7 -6.13 -5.10 -6.19
CA ILE A 7 -4.79 -5.64 -5.98
C ILE A 7 -4.73 -6.55 -4.76
N LYS A 8 -3.96 -7.63 -4.84
CA LYS A 8 -3.71 -8.48 -3.68
C LYS A 8 -2.89 -7.72 -2.66
N ARG A 9 -3.24 -7.89 -1.39
CA ARG A 9 -2.50 -7.33 -0.25
C ARG A 9 -0.98 -7.58 -0.29
N ARG A 10 -0.58 -8.79 -0.70
CA ARG A 10 0.84 -9.15 -0.81
C ARG A 10 1.57 -8.32 -1.89
N ASP A 11 0.88 -8.04 -2.99
CA ASP A 11 1.45 -7.30 -4.12
C ASP A 11 1.55 -5.82 -3.74
N LEU A 12 0.53 -5.26 -3.05
CA LEU A 12 0.61 -3.92 -2.44
C LEU A 12 1.85 -3.77 -1.53
N ILE A 13 2.10 -4.75 -0.66
CA ILE A 13 3.28 -4.75 0.23
C ILE A 13 4.58 -4.81 -0.58
N ALA A 14 4.63 -5.62 -1.64
CA ALA A 14 5.81 -5.75 -2.49
C ALA A 14 6.14 -4.42 -3.18
N TYR A 15 5.17 -3.78 -3.84
CA TYR A 15 5.39 -2.51 -4.53
C TYR A 15 5.73 -1.37 -3.57
N LEU A 16 5.12 -1.31 -2.38
CA LEU A 16 5.50 -0.34 -1.37
C LEU A 16 6.97 -0.52 -0.93
N ARG A 17 7.49 -1.76 -0.88
CA ARG A 17 8.92 -2.01 -0.59
C ARG A 17 9.82 -1.50 -1.70
N GLU A 18 9.44 -1.66 -2.96
CA GLU A 18 10.23 -1.22 -4.13
C GLU A 18 10.45 0.30 -4.11
N ILE A 19 9.46 1.07 -3.66
CA ILE A 19 9.59 2.54 -3.50
C ILE A 19 10.11 2.97 -2.11
N GLY A 20 10.64 2.03 -1.32
CA GLY A 20 11.40 2.32 -0.10
C GLY A 20 10.60 2.32 1.21
N PHE A 21 9.40 1.76 1.26
CA PHE A 21 8.73 1.50 2.54
C PHE A 21 9.26 0.24 3.22
N VAL A 22 9.33 0.28 4.56
CA VAL A 22 9.75 -0.82 5.42
C VAL A 22 8.55 -1.36 6.21
N GLY A 23 8.56 -2.67 6.50
CA GLY A 23 7.50 -3.38 7.22
C GLY A 23 6.96 -4.60 6.43
N PRO A 24 5.70 -5.03 6.68
CA PRO A 24 4.71 -4.41 7.56
C PRO A 24 5.00 -4.62 9.06
N PHE A 25 4.75 -3.59 9.86
CA PHE A 25 4.80 -3.62 11.32
C PHE A 25 3.41 -3.91 11.90
N SER A 26 3.36 -4.65 13.01
CA SER A 26 2.12 -4.89 13.75
C SER A 26 1.64 -3.62 14.44
N GLY A 27 0.40 -3.20 14.15
CA GLY A 27 -0.30 -2.16 14.89
C GLY A 27 -1.46 -2.74 15.71
N LYS A 28 -2.08 -1.92 16.57
CA LYS A 28 -3.19 -2.37 17.45
C LYS A 28 -4.43 -2.87 16.68
N LYS A 29 -4.65 -2.41 15.44
CA LYS A 29 -5.82 -2.77 14.61
C LYS A 29 -5.43 -3.22 13.20
N HIS A 30 -4.54 -2.46 12.57
CA HIS A 30 -4.03 -2.72 11.22
C HIS A 30 -2.52 -2.75 11.24
N GLN A 31 -1.93 -3.56 10.36
CA GLN A 31 -0.51 -3.42 10.06
C GLN A 31 -0.25 -2.08 9.37
N PHE A 32 0.99 -1.62 9.41
CA PHE A 32 1.40 -0.39 8.72
C PHE A 32 2.82 -0.55 8.14
N MET A 33 3.15 0.25 7.14
CA MET A 33 4.51 0.38 6.61
C MET A 33 4.98 1.82 6.76
N SER A 34 6.29 2.04 6.77
CA SER A 34 6.87 3.37 6.96
C SER A 34 8.02 3.68 6.01
N LYS A 35 8.12 4.94 5.57
CA LYS A 35 9.24 5.49 4.79
C LYS A 35 9.67 6.81 5.44
N GLY A 36 10.73 6.78 6.25
CA GLY A 36 11.11 7.91 7.09
C GLY A 36 10.01 8.27 8.10
N ALA A 37 9.55 9.53 8.08
CA ALA A 37 8.45 9.99 8.93
C ALA A 37 7.06 9.57 8.44
N LEU A 38 6.95 9.13 7.17
CA LEU A 38 5.68 8.75 6.55
C LEU A 38 5.25 7.37 7.02
N ARG A 39 3.96 7.21 7.34
CA ARG A 39 3.36 5.93 7.75
C ARG A 39 2.06 5.70 6.98
N VAL A 40 1.93 4.50 6.43
CA VAL A 40 0.80 4.09 5.61
C VAL A 40 0.14 2.86 6.22
N ARG A 41 -1.18 2.90 6.40
CA ARG A 41 -1.93 1.76 6.92
C ARG A 41 -2.07 0.68 5.85
N ILE A 42 -1.79 -0.57 6.22
CA ILE A 42 -2.01 -1.72 5.36
C ILE A 42 -3.35 -2.36 5.73
N PRO A 43 -4.32 -2.41 4.80
CA PRO A 43 -5.58 -3.10 5.03
C PRO A 43 -5.38 -4.53 5.53
N ASN A 44 -6.28 -4.98 6.42
CA ASN A 44 -6.21 -6.35 6.93
C ASN A 44 -6.46 -7.37 5.81
N PRO A 45 -5.91 -8.58 5.94
CA PRO A 45 -6.19 -9.65 4.98
C PRO A 45 -7.67 -10.01 5.06
N HIS A 46 -8.39 -9.74 3.98
CA HIS A 46 -9.73 -10.28 3.73
C HIS A 46 -9.63 -11.37 2.66
N GLN A 47 -10.71 -12.13 2.40
CA GLN A 47 -10.73 -13.18 1.37
C GLN A 47 -10.66 -12.63 -0.08
N GLY A 48 -10.56 -11.31 -0.27
CA GLY A 48 -10.56 -10.68 -1.59
C GLY A 48 -9.48 -9.62 -1.77
N ASP A 49 -9.41 -9.11 -3.00
CA ASP A 49 -8.49 -8.03 -3.37
C ASP A 49 -8.84 -6.72 -2.68
N ILE A 50 -7.82 -5.90 -2.45
CA ILE A 50 -7.97 -4.52 -2.02
C ILE A 50 -8.63 -3.76 -3.17
N SER A 51 -9.81 -3.18 -2.93
CA SER A 51 -10.52 -2.45 -3.96
C SER A 51 -9.73 -1.24 -4.45
N LYS A 52 -9.99 -0.80 -5.69
CA LYS A 52 -9.38 0.40 -6.26
C LYS A 52 -9.52 1.64 -5.36
N GLY A 53 -10.67 1.81 -4.70
CA GLY A 53 -10.91 2.93 -3.79
C GLY A 53 -10.07 2.86 -2.51
N LEU A 54 -9.88 1.66 -1.97
CA LEU A 54 -9.01 1.47 -0.81
C LEU A 54 -7.54 1.64 -1.18
N LEU A 55 -7.13 1.14 -2.36
CA LEU A 55 -5.81 1.40 -2.92
C LEU A 55 -5.56 2.92 -3.07
N ALA A 56 -6.50 3.66 -3.66
CA ALA A 56 -6.37 5.11 -3.81
C ALA A 56 -6.20 5.83 -2.47
N THR A 57 -6.91 5.38 -1.42
CA THR A 57 -6.76 5.94 -0.07
C THR A 57 -5.37 5.67 0.50
N VAL A 58 -4.86 4.45 0.32
CA VAL A 58 -3.51 4.06 0.76
C VAL A 58 -2.43 4.87 0.03
N LEU A 59 -2.54 5.04 -1.29
CA LEU A 59 -1.58 5.83 -2.08
C LEU A 59 -1.61 7.32 -1.70
N ALA A 60 -2.79 7.87 -1.42
CA ALA A 60 -2.94 9.24 -0.95
C ALA A 60 -2.28 9.44 0.44
N GLU A 61 -2.48 8.51 1.39
CA GLU A 61 -1.77 8.52 2.68
C GLU A 61 -0.25 8.40 2.50
N ALA A 62 0.18 7.73 1.43
CA ALA A 62 1.58 7.55 1.08
C ALA A 62 2.19 8.73 0.29
N GLY A 63 1.38 9.73 -0.10
CA GLY A 63 1.82 10.80 -0.99
C GLY A 63 2.28 10.32 -2.37
N ILE A 64 1.82 9.14 -2.82
CA ILE A 64 2.19 8.53 -4.10
C ILE A 64 1.12 8.89 -5.12
N SER A 65 1.53 9.47 -6.25
CA SER A 65 0.60 9.76 -7.35
C SER A 65 0.23 8.47 -8.10
N ARG A 66 -0.86 8.50 -8.87
CA ARG A 66 -1.22 7.36 -9.71
C ARG A 66 -0.12 7.03 -10.71
N GLU A 67 0.46 8.07 -11.31
CA GLU A 67 1.52 7.96 -12.31
C GLU A 67 2.79 7.37 -11.69
N GLU A 68 3.16 7.81 -10.47
CA GLU A 68 4.27 7.22 -9.72
C GLU A 68 4.01 5.74 -9.44
N TRP A 69 2.81 5.39 -8.96
CA TRP A 69 2.40 4.00 -8.74
C TRP A 69 2.50 3.17 -10.02
N GLU A 70 1.88 3.63 -11.10
CA GLU A 70 1.92 3.02 -12.42
C GLU A 70 3.30 3.17 -13.10
N SER A 71 4.35 3.64 -12.43
CA SER A 71 5.73 3.67 -12.98
C SER A 71 6.68 2.68 -12.31
N ILE A 72 6.24 2.06 -11.21
CA ILE A 72 6.96 0.99 -10.48
C ILE A 72 7.06 -0.26 -11.38
#